data_AF-A0A384I8D6-F1
#
_entry.id   AF-A0A384I8D6-F1
#
_cell.length_a   1.000
_cell.length_b   1.000
_cell.length_c   1.000
_cell.angle_alpha   90.00
_cell.angle_beta   90.00
_cell.angle_gamma   90.00
#
_symmetry.space_group_name_H-M   'P 1'
#
loop_
_entity.id
_entity.type
_entity.pdbx_description
1 polymer ?
#
loop_
_entity_poly.entity_id
_entity_poly.type
_entity_poly.pdbx_seq_one_letter_code
_entity_poly.pdbx_strand_id
1 'polypeptide(L)'
;MSSVAPPGARFHHGSVVVPAGAVHTTPLGYDRGSVPLGAPLPLPASAEFVHRLSGCGEVVVAFEGKLGDTLLALSGVRAVLDWLRLRSVRTSVRAVGPYAGLIARTGLIAHRPVTTPHGRRAVIGDRAGIEAHGSEAVVSVVLDPAAPPCWSSDGRAHPDLPARHYLALERRLGIRLPGTAPFAPTLATGPNDLVEELRSVGWLGGLTIAAITATSWPKRKDYTAQRYIALAEQIAEAQQAQARLLLIGGNAEDGFRVRAEAPRRHVQVLHLDGVPAEQLADLFPHCDLVVGNDTGLTHLAAMTRSPERPVIGLYARHSHSKWRTGLPHHHAVATDLSDRMHQGDLCPVRDAIPSDVDVHMDAFPPAELARVCLDLLNGVRP
;
A
#
# COMPACT_ATOMS: atom_id res chain seq x y z
N MET A 1 -6.93 14.73 -23.55
CA MET A 1 -7.58 15.81 -22.79
C MET A 1 -7.36 15.49 -21.32
N SER A 2 -6.60 16.30 -20.58
CA SER A 2 -6.35 16.09 -19.15
C SER A 2 -7.68 16.22 -18.40
N SER A 3 -8.08 15.20 -17.64
CA SER A 3 -9.30 15.26 -16.85
C SER A 3 -9.16 16.33 -15.76
N VAL A 4 -9.99 17.37 -15.88
CA VAL A 4 -10.14 18.37 -14.83
C VAL A 4 -10.89 17.70 -13.68
N ALA A 5 -10.22 17.59 -12.55
CA ALA A 5 -10.76 16.99 -11.34
C ALA A 5 -11.87 17.88 -10.73
N PRO A 6 -12.69 17.33 -9.80
CA PRO A 6 -13.73 18.09 -9.08
C PRO A 6 -13.26 19.45 -8.56
N PRO A 7 -14.13 20.46 -8.45
CA PRO A 7 -13.86 21.58 -7.56
C PRO A 7 -13.55 21.05 -6.14
N GLY A 8 -12.31 21.22 -5.67
CA GLY A 8 -11.87 20.78 -4.34
C GLY A 8 -11.23 19.39 -4.25
N ALA A 9 -11.10 18.65 -5.36
CA ALA A 9 -10.30 17.43 -5.42
C ALA A 9 -9.47 17.32 -6.71
N ARG A 10 -8.36 16.58 -6.66
CA ARG A 10 -7.40 16.43 -7.76
C ARG A 10 -7.07 14.97 -8.01
N PHE A 11 -6.92 14.61 -9.29
CA PHE A 11 -6.44 13.29 -9.68
C PHE A 11 -4.92 13.28 -9.80
N HIS A 12 -4.30 12.26 -9.20
CA HIS A 12 -2.86 12.04 -9.22
C HIS A 12 -2.58 10.65 -9.76
N HIS A 13 -1.98 10.60 -10.94
CA HIS A 13 -1.65 9.34 -11.58
C HIS A 13 -0.50 8.62 -10.82
N GLY A 14 -0.58 7.29 -10.72
CA GLY A 14 0.38 6.48 -9.96
C GLY A 14 1.80 6.50 -10.52
N SER A 15 1.95 6.71 -11.84
CA SER A 15 3.26 6.77 -12.51
C SER A 15 3.93 8.15 -12.52
N VAL A 16 3.30 9.18 -11.95
CA VAL A 16 3.86 10.55 -11.98
C VAL A 16 5.10 10.60 -11.08
N VAL A 17 6.23 10.99 -11.68
CA VAL A 17 7.45 11.31 -10.94
C VAL A 17 7.29 12.70 -10.35
N VAL A 18 7.45 12.80 -9.04
CA VAL A 18 7.35 14.09 -8.32
C VAL A 18 8.73 14.77 -8.33
N PRO A 19 8.85 15.99 -8.88
CA PRO A 19 10.11 16.75 -8.77
C PRO A 19 10.42 17.10 -7.32
N ALA A 20 11.70 17.10 -6.94
CA ALA A 20 12.14 17.44 -5.58
C ALA A 20 11.71 18.85 -5.13
N GLY A 21 11.57 19.78 -6.07
CA GLY A 21 11.09 21.15 -5.79
C GLY A 21 9.57 21.29 -5.65
N ALA A 22 8.79 20.24 -5.95
CA ALA A 22 7.32 20.29 -5.87
C ALA A 22 6.79 19.98 -4.46
N VAL A 23 7.63 19.43 -3.58
CA VAL A 23 7.27 19.02 -2.22
C VAL A 23 8.42 19.27 -1.25
N HIS A 24 8.12 19.40 0.04
CA HIS A 24 9.14 19.41 1.08
C HIS A 24 9.87 18.06 1.09
N THR A 25 11.21 18.08 1.01
CA THR A 25 12.04 16.88 1.00
C THR A 25 13.29 17.04 1.85
N THR A 26 13.82 15.90 2.29
CA THR A 26 15.14 15.76 2.87
C THR A 26 16.09 15.17 1.82
N PRO A 27 17.22 15.82 1.48
CA PRO A 27 18.18 15.26 0.54
C PRO A 27 18.69 13.90 1.01
N LEU A 28 18.76 12.94 0.08
CA LEU A 28 19.32 11.61 0.31
C LEU A 28 20.82 11.67 0.59
N GLY A 29 21.49 12.79 0.33
CA GLY A 29 22.89 13.03 0.67
C GLY A 29 23.91 12.32 -0.23
N TYR A 30 23.45 11.65 -1.28
CA TYR A 30 24.27 11.06 -2.35
C TYR A 30 23.43 10.93 -3.62
N ASP A 31 24.10 10.94 -4.79
CA ASP A 31 23.49 10.53 -6.05
C ASP A 31 23.39 9.00 -6.05
N ARG A 32 22.15 8.50 -6.02
CA ARG A 32 21.88 7.08 -5.93
C ARG A 32 22.22 6.34 -7.23
N GLY A 33 22.14 7.02 -8.37
CA GLY A 33 22.46 6.48 -9.69
C GLY A 33 23.97 6.34 -9.93
N SER A 34 24.78 7.18 -9.29
CA SER A 34 26.24 7.16 -9.44
C SER A 34 26.95 6.11 -8.58
N VAL A 35 26.30 5.59 -7.53
CA VAL A 35 26.91 4.60 -6.63
C VAL A 35 26.62 3.17 -7.12
N PRO A 36 27.64 2.33 -7.39
CA PRO A 36 27.45 0.94 -7.80
C PRO A 36 26.74 0.11 -6.71
N LEU A 37 25.98 -0.91 -7.13
CA LEU A 37 25.33 -1.84 -6.19
C LEU A 37 26.36 -2.51 -5.27
N GLY A 38 26.06 -2.56 -3.97
CA GLY A 38 26.93 -3.10 -2.94
C GLY A 38 28.09 -2.20 -2.51
N ALA A 39 28.34 -1.09 -3.23
CA ALA A 39 29.39 -0.16 -2.86
C ALA A 39 29.00 0.65 -1.61
N PRO A 40 29.99 1.07 -0.78
CA PRO A 40 29.75 1.98 0.33
C PRO A 40 29.13 3.30 -0.15
N LEU A 41 28.21 3.83 0.63
CA LEU A 41 27.68 5.18 0.42
C LEU A 41 28.71 6.22 0.87
N PRO A 42 28.71 7.44 0.30
CA PRO A 42 29.52 8.56 0.79
C PRO A 42 28.92 9.16 2.08
N LEU A 43 28.37 8.31 2.95
CA LEU A 43 27.74 8.64 4.22
C LEU A 43 28.11 7.57 5.25
N PRO A 44 28.31 7.94 6.53
CA PRO A 44 28.64 6.96 7.56
C PRO A 44 27.48 5.97 7.78
N ALA A 45 27.80 4.68 7.76
CA ALA A 45 26.89 3.64 8.21
C ALA A 45 26.65 3.74 9.72
N SER A 46 25.51 3.23 10.19
CA SER A 46 25.33 2.96 11.62
C SER A 46 26.15 1.71 11.99
N ALA A 47 27.38 1.93 12.48
CA ALA A 47 28.34 0.86 12.79
C ALA A 47 27.75 -0.19 13.73
N GLU A 48 27.05 0.25 14.78
CA GLU A 48 26.37 -0.64 15.73
C GLU A 48 25.28 -1.47 15.06
N PHE A 49 24.42 -0.84 14.24
CA PHE A 49 23.34 -1.53 13.55
C PHE A 49 23.88 -2.59 12.58
N VAL A 50 24.87 -2.23 11.77
CA VAL A 50 25.56 -3.13 10.84
C VAL A 50 26.22 -4.28 11.59
N HIS A 51 26.95 -4.00 12.68
CA HIS A 51 27.63 -5.02 13.46
C HIS A 51 26.65 -6.04 14.07
N ARG A 52 25.57 -5.56 14.71
CA ARG A 52 24.56 -6.43 15.32
C ARG A 52 23.85 -7.28 14.26
N LEU A 53 23.47 -6.68 13.13
CA LEU A 53 22.77 -7.35 12.05
C LEU A 53 23.64 -8.39 11.33
N SER A 54 24.95 -8.14 11.16
CA SER A 54 25.89 -9.10 10.56
C SER A 54 26.00 -10.42 11.33
N GLY A 55 25.72 -10.41 12.64
CA GLY A 55 25.76 -11.60 13.49
C GLY A 55 24.45 -12.38 13.56
N CYS A 56 23.40 -11.94 12.86
CA CYS A 56 22.08 -12.55 12.94
C CYS A 56 21.97 -13.79 12.03
N GLY A 57 21.49 -14.89 12.62
CA GLY A 57 21.14 -16.12 11.89
C GLY A 57 19.63 -16.25 11.64
N GLU A 58 18.82 -15.44 12.32
CA GLU A 58 17.36 -15.41 12.20
C GLU A 58 16.86 -13.96 12.06
N VAL A 59 15.91 -13.73 11.15
CA VAL A 59 15.10 -12.51 11.05
C VAL A 59 13.64 -12.87 11.28
N VAL A 60 13.04 -12.28 12.30
CA VAL A 60 11.60 -12.35 12.56
C VAL A 60 10.94 -11.07 12.06
N VAL A 61 9.98 -11.22 11.15
CA VAL A 61 9.15 -10.13 10.65
C VAL A 61 7.85 -10.12 11.46
N ALA A 62 7.66 -9.10 12.30
CA ALA A 62 6.59 -9.06 13.29
C ALA A 62 5.78 -7.76 13.18
N PHE A 63 4.56 -7.85 12.65
CA PHE A 63 3.66 -6.70 12.55
C PHE A 63 2.33 -7.03 13.21
N GLU A 64 1.95 -6.23 14.20
CA GLU A 64 0.73 -6.39 15.01
C GLU A 64 -0.27 -5.23 14.80
N GLY A 65 0.16 -4.19 14.08
CA GLY A 65 -0.57 -2.96 13.84
C GLY A 65 -1.59 -3.06 12.71
N LYS A 66 -1.77 -1.96 11.97
CA LYS A 66 -2.75 -1.88 10.90
C LYS A 66 -2.21 -2.51 9.62
N LEU A 67 -3.07 -3.23 8.89
CA LEU A 67 -2.74 -3.81 7.58
C LEU A 67 -2.05 -2.82 6.63
N GLY A 68 -2.53 -1.58 6.55
CA GLY A 68 -1.95 -0.58 5.65
C GLY A 68 -0.51 -0.22 6.00
N ASP A 69 -0.25 0.04 7.28
CA ASP A 69 1.09 0.36 7.80
C ASP A 69 2.04 -0.82 7.54
N THR A 70 1.59 -2.04 7.84
CA THR A 70 2.32 -3.29 7.58
C THR A 70 2.73 -3.40 6.11
N LEU A 71 1.78 -3.30 5.19
CA LEU A 71 2.02 -3.50 3.76
C LEU A 71 3.02 -2.49 3.20
N LEU A 72 2.90 -1.22 3.57
CA LEU A 72 3.80 -0.16 3.11
C LEU A 72 5.22 -0.28 3.72
N ALA A 73 5.30 -0.81 4.95
CA ALA A 73 6.56 -1.04 5.65
C ALA A 73 7.37 -2.24 5.11
N LEU A 74 6.78 -3.14 4.32
CA LEU A 74 7.48 -4.33 3.79
C LEU A 74 8.69 -4.00 2.90
N SER A 75 8.73 -2.80 2.32
CA SER A 75 9.92 -2.26 1.66
C SER A 75 11.13 -2.14 2.59
N GLY A 76 10.92 -1.83 3.88
CA GLY A 76 11.98 -1.81 4.88
C GLY A 76 12.49 -3.22 5.21
N VAL A 77 11.58 -4.19 5.30
CA VAL A 77 11.96 -5.61 5.40
C VAL A 77 12.80 -6.02 4.19
N ARG A 78 12.35 -5.68 2.97
CA ARG A 78 13.09 -5.92 1.73
C ARG A 78 14.49 -5.32 1.77
N ALA A 79 14.67 -4.09 2.26
CA ALA A 79 15.98 -3.44 2.36
C ALA A 79 16.96 -4.22 3.26
N VAL A 80 16.50 -4.70 4.42
CA VAL A 80 17.33 -5.53 5.31
C VAL A 80 17.69 -6.87 4.66
N LEU A 81 16.74 -7.52 4.00
CA LEU A 81 16.97 -8.81 3.33
C LEU A 81 17.86 -8.68 2.10
N ASP A 82 17.73 -7.60 1.33
CA ASP A 82 18.63 -7.23 0.24
C ASP A 82 20.07 -7.09 0.74
N TRP A 83 20.26 -6.41 1.88
CA TRP A 83 21.58 -6.24 2.50
C TRP A 83 22.20 -7.56 2.95
N LEU A 84 21.41 -8.42 3.61
CA LEU A 84 21.87 -9.75 4.03
C LEU A 84 22.28 -10.60 2.82
N ARG A 85 21.50 -10.53 1.73
CA ARG A 85 21.80 -11.22 0.47
C ARG A 85 23.08 -10.71 -0.19
N LEU A 86 23.27 -9.40 -0.29
CA LEU A 86 24.51 -8.81 -0.86
C LEU A 86 25.76 -9.23 -0.09
N ARG A 87 25.64 -9.50 1.22
CA ARG A 87 26.74 -9.95 2.08
C ARG A 87 26.83 -11.46 2.23
N SER A 88 26.01 -12.23 1.49
CA SER A 88 25.97 -13.69 1.57
C SER A 88 25.73 -14.23 2.99
N VAL A 89 25.02 -13.48 3.84
CA VAL A 89 24.70 -13.89 5.21
C VAL A 89 23.54 -14.89 5.16
N ARG A 90 23.82 -16.14 5.55
CA ARG A 90 22.79 -17.18 5.65
C ARG A 90 21.88 -16.88 6.82
N THR A 91 20.63 -16.54 6.52
CA THR A 91 19.65 -16.13 7.52
C THR A 91 18.35 -16.90 7.28
N SER A 92 17.75 -17.46 8.33
CA SER A 92 16.35 -17.89 8.28
C SER A 92 15.44 -16.67 8.44
N VAL A 93 14.36 -16.62 7.67
CA VAL A 93 13.37 -15.53 7.76
C VAL A 93 12.03 -16.15 8.04
N ARG A 94 11.29 -15.62 9.00
CA ARG A 94 9.89 -16.00 9.25
C ARG A 94 9.04 -14.79 9.59
N ALA A 95 7.78 -14.83 9.18
CA ALA A 95 6.78 -13.85 9.60
C ALA A 95 5.96 -14.38 10.77
N VAL A 96 5.57 -13.49 11.66
CA VAL A 96 4.65 -13.74 12.79
C VAL A 96 3.58 -12.65 12.83
N GLY A 97 2.55 -12.87 13.65
CA GLY A 97 1.43 -11.94 13.80
C GLY A 97 0.31 -12.16 12.78
N PRO A 98 -0.74 -11.31 12.82
CA PRO A 98 -1.98 -11.48 12.06
C PRO A 98 -1.80 -11.46 10.54
N TYR A 99 -0.70 -10.90 10.03
CA TYR A 99 -0.45 -10.75 8.60
C TYR A 99 0.62 -11.70 8.06
N ALA A 100 1.06 -12.70 8.84
CA ALA A 100 2.14 -13.59 8.45
C ALA A 100 1.90 -14.30 7.10
N GLY A 101 0.67 -14.74 6.84
CA GLY A 101 0.29 -15.37 5.57
C GLY A 101 0.41 -14.43 4.37
N LEU A 102 -0.03 -13.18 4.49
CA LEU A 102 0.17 -12.16 3.45
C LEU A 102 1.65 -11.84 3.22
N ILE A 103 2.44 -11.73 4.30
CA ILE A 103 3.87 -11.44 4.20
C ILE A 103 4.60 -12.58 3.47
N ALA A 104 4.23 -13.84 3.71
CA ALA A 104 4.80 -14.98 3.01
C ALA A 104 4.56 -14.92 1.47
N ARG A 105 3.44 -14.33 1.03
CA ARG A 105 3.11 -14.18 -0.40
C ARG A 105 3.97 -13.14 -1.14
N THR A 106 4.76 -12.34 -0.43
CA THR A 106 5.60 -11.29 -1.03
C THR A 106 6.84 -11.83 -1.76
N GLY A 107 7.17 -13.10 -1.57
CA GLY A 107 8.43 -13.69 -2.05
C GLY A 107 9.67 -13.19 -1.31
N LEU A 108 9.54 -12.31 -0.31
CA LEU A 108 10.65 -11.83 0.51
C LEU A 108 11.21 -12.93 1.42
N ILE A 109 10.35 -13.86 1.84
CA ILE A 109 10.69 -14.97 2.74
C ILE A 109 10.94 -16.22 1.90
N ALA A 110 12.19 -16.65 1.77
CA ALA A 110 12.50 -17.91 1.08
C ALA A 110 12.18 -19.10 1.98
N HIS A 111 11.35 -20.03 1.49
CA HIS A 111 10.80 -21.19 2.20
C HIS A 111 11.80 -22.26 2.68
N ARG A 112 13.11 -22.00 2.77
CA ARG A 112 14.01 -23.03 3.33
C ARG A 112 14.00 -22.93 4.85
N PRO A 113 13.40 -23.89 5.58
CA PRO A 113 13.60 -23.99 7.00
C PRO A 113 15.07 -24.36 7.20
N VAL A 114 15.85 -23.49 7.83
CA VAL A 114 17.08 -23.95 8.46
C VAL A 114 16.61 -24.83 9.63
N THR A 115 17.03 -26.09 9.63
CA THR A 115 16.51 -27.16 10.50
C THR A 115 16.72 -26.95 12.00
N THR A 116 17.37 -25.85 12.39
CA THR A 116 17.31 -25.27 13.73
C THR A 116 17.79 -23.83 13.63
N PRO A 117 17.07 -22.83 14.18
CA PRO A 117 17.59 -21.46 14.26
C PRO A 117 18.81 -21.45 15.18
N HIS A 118 20.00 -21.51 14.59
CA HIS A 118 21.25 -21.27 15.29
C HIS A 118 21.69 -19.84 14.97
N GLY A 119 21.76 -18.97 15.98
CA GLY A 119 22.33 -17.64 15.85
C GLY A 119 21.55 -16.56 16.58
N ARG A 120 22.08 -15.34 16.52
CA ARG A 120 21.42 -14.15 17.08
C ARG A 120 20.18 -13.80 16.26
N ARG A 121 19.13 -13.29 16.93
CA ARG A 121 17.86 -12.92 16.30
C ARG A 121 17.78 -11.42 16.02
N ALA A 122 17.40 -11.05 14.80
CA ALA A 122 16.90 -9.72 14.47
C ALA A 122 15.36 -9.74 14.45
N VAL A 123 14.71 -8.66 14.88
CA VAL A 123 13.26 -8.47 14.74
C VAL A 123 13.01 -7.19 13.96
N ILE A 124 12.16 -7.27 12.94
CA ILE A 124 11.77 -6.15 12.08
C ILE A 124 10.25 -6.05 12.12
N GLY A 125 9.71 -4.87 12.42
CA GLY A 125 8.28 -4.77 12.69
C GLY A 125 7.80 -3.37 13.01
N ASP A 126 6.51 -3.25 13.31
CA ASP A 126 5.99 -2.06 13.99
C ASP A 126 6.29 -2.10 15.49
N ARG A 127 5.90 -1.05 16.22
CA ARG A 127 6.21 -0.94 17.65
C ARG A 127 5.63 -2.11 18.47
N ALA A 128 4.39 -2.48 18.21
CA ALA A 128 3.71 -3.57 18.92
C ALA A 128 4.36 -4.94 18.63
N GLY A 129 4.76 -5.20 17.39
CA GLY A 129 5.50 -6.41 17.03
C GLY A 129 6.89 -6.46 17.66
N ILE A 130 7.60 -5.32 17.75
CA ILE A 130 8.87 -5.24 18.48
C ILE A 130 8.68 -5.47 19.98
N GLU A 131 7.62 -4.94 20.59
CA GLU A 131 7.31 -5.19 22.01
C GLU A 131 7.00 -6.68 22.27
N ALA A 132 6.24 -7.32 21.39
CA ALA A 132 5.85 -8.72 21.52
C ALA A 132 7.01 -9.72 21.28
N HIS A 133 7.95 -9.40 20.39
CA HIS A 133 8.97 -10.36 19.93
C HIS A 133 10.42 -9.92 20.13
N GLY A 134 10.66 -8.69 20.59
CA GLY A 134 11.99 -8.06 20.61
C GLY A 134 12.83 -8.31 21.86
N SER A 135 12.28 -8.92 22.92
CA SER A 135 13.00 -9.11 24.20
C SER A 135 14.30 -9.93 24.07
N GLU A 136 14.34 -10.88 23.15
CA GLU A 136 15.50 -11.73 22.86
C GLU A 136 16.29 -11.27 21.62
N ALA A 137 15.89 -10.17 20.99
CA ALA A 137 16.50 -9.70 19.76
C ALA A 137 17.82 -8.97 20.05
N VAL A 138 18.87 -9.29 19.31
CA VAL A 138 20.14 -8.51 19.38
C VAL A 138 20.01 -7.17 18.66
N VAL A 139 19.04 -7.07 17.74
CA VAL A 139 18.72 -5.86 17.00
C VAL A 139 17.23 -5.85 16.68
N SER A 140 16.59 -4.71 16.92
CA SER A 140 15.20 -4.44 16.57
C SER A 140 15.13 -3.29 15.59
N VAL A 141 14.36 -3.45 14.52
CA VAL A 141 14.12 -2.44 13.49
C VAL A 141 12.65 -2.08 13.50
N VAL A 142 12.34 -0.94 14.13
CA VAL A 142 10.98 -0.38 14.14
C VAL A 142 10.74 0.35 12.82
N LEU A 143 9.69 -0.05 12.11
CA LEU A 143 9.22 0.57 10.87
C LEU A 143 7.98 1.42 11.18
N ASP A 144 8.25 2.61 11.71
CA ASP A 144 7.22 3.60 12.04
C ASP A 144 6.89 4.46 10.80
N PRO A 145 5.63 4.46 10.30
CA PRO A 145 5.25 5.25 9.13
C PRO A 145 5.33 6.77 9.36
N ALA A 146 5.41 7.22 10.62
CA ALA A 146 5.59 8.63 10.96
C ALA A 146 7.05 9.09 10.81
N ALA A 147 8.01 8.17 10.95
CA ALA A 147 9.43 8.50 11.12
C ALA A 147 10.17 8.93 9.84
N PRO A 148 10.11 8.21 8.70
CA PRO A 148 10.98 8.54 7.58
C PRO A 148 10.45 9.75 6.79
N PRO A 149 11.32 10.73 6.46
CA PRO A 149 10.93 11.91 5.69
C PRO A 149 10.72 11.55 4.22
N CYS A 150 10.14 12.49 3.45
CA CYS A 150 10.16 12.43 2.00
C CYS A 150 11.61 12.62 1.52
N TRP A 151 12.24 11.60 0.96
CA TRP A 151 13.62 11.72 0.46
C TRP A 151 13.66 12.41 -0.90
N SER A 152 14.80 13.03 -1.25
CA SER A 152 15.08 13.45 -2.62
C SER A 152 16.46 13.05 -3.10
N SER A 153 16.55 12.60 -4.35
CA SER A 153 17.78 12.26 -5.08
C SER A 153 17.58 12.59 -6.55
N ASP A 154 18.62 13.07 -7.23
CA ASP A 154 18.63 13.25 -8.69
C ASP A 154 17.46 14.12 -9.21
N GLY A 155 17.12 15.16 -8.44
CA GLY A 155 16.02 16.07 -8.74
C GLY A 155 14.62 15.50 -8.54
N ARG A 156 14.49 14.28 -8.01
CA ARG A 156 13.23 13.57 -7.78
C ARG A 156 12.93 13.43 -6.29
N ALA A 157 11.66 13.55 -5.93
CA ALA A 157 11.16 13.20 -4.61
C ALA A 157 10.76 11.72 -4.56
N HIS A 158 10.87 11.12 -3.38
CA HIS A 158 10.46 9.76 -3.04
C HIS A 158 9.39 9.80 -1.96
N PRO A 159 8.17 10.23 -2.31
CA PRO A 159 7.19 10.58 -1.31
C PRO A 159 6.42 9.39 -0.75
N ASP A 160 6.37 8.24 -1.43
CA ASP A 160 5.65 7.05 -0.98
C ASP A 160 6.38 6.33 0.17
N LEU A 161 5.61 5.85 1.16
CA LEU A 161 6.16 5.16 2.32
C LEU A 161 7.10 4.00 1.97
N PRO A 162 6.84 3.18 0.93
CA PRO A 162 7.76 2.16 0.51
C PRO A 162 9.17 2.68 0.17
N ALA A 163 9.26 3.74 -0.64
CA ALA A 163 10.54 4.36 -0.95
C ALA A 163 11.21 4.95 0.31
N ARG A 164 10.42 5.57 1.19
CA ARG A 164 10.91 6.18 2.44
C ARG A 164 11.60 5.18 3.37
N HIS A 165 10.95 4.04 3.61
CA HIS A 165 11.51 2.99 4.46
C HIS A 165 12.75 2.36 3.83
N TYR A 166 12.69 2.04 2.53
CA TYR A 166 13.81 1.40 1.83
C TYR A 166 15.07 2.29 1.85
N LEU A 167 14.92 3.57 1.48
CA LEU A 167 16.03 4.53 1.41
C LEU A 167 16.57 4.92 2.79
N ALA A 168 15.71 4.99 3.81
CA ALA A 168 16.15 5.21 5.18
C ALA A 168 17.06 4.08 5.68
N LEU A 169 16.74 2.83 5.34
CA LEU A 169 17.56 1.68 5.70
C LEU A 169 18.82 1.57 4.85
N GLU A 170 18.75 1.86 3.54
CA GLU A 170 19.93 1.96 2.66
C GLU A 170 20.97 2.92 3.26
N ARG A 171 20.54 4.12 3.68
CA ARG A 171 21.37 5.09 4.39
C ARG A 171 21.97 4.54 5.68
N ARG A 172 21.14 3.95 6.56
CA ARG A 172 21.60 3.41 7.86
C ARG A 172 22.59 2.25 7.70
N LEU A 173 22.42 1.43 6.66
CA LEU A 173 23.29 0.30 6.33
C LEU A 173 24.58 0.73 5.63
N GLY A 174 24.60 1.94 5.06
CA GLY A 174 25.79 2.58 4.49
C GLY A 174 26.32 1.93 3.21
N ILE A 175 25.49 1.15 2.52
CA ILE A 175 25.81 0.59 1.20
C ILE A 175 24.65 0.81 0.23
N ARG A 176 24.94 0.81 -1.06
CA ARG A 176 23.91 0.84 -2.11
C ARG A 176 23.22 -0.52 -2.24
N LEU A 177 21.93 -0.59 -1.97
CA LEU A 177 21.11 -1.81 -2.04
C LEU A 177 20.59 -2.06 -3.46
N PRO A 178 20.22 -3.29 -3.88
CA PRO A 178 19.87 -3.58 -5.27
C PRO A 178 18.49 -3.03 -5.69
N GLY A 179 17.61 -2.69 -4.76
CA GLY A 179 16.24 -2.25 -5.06
C GLY A 179 16.18 -0.94 -5.86
N THR A 180 15.17 -0.83 -6.70
CA THR A 180 14.79 0.39 -7.43
C THR A 180 13.30 0.64 -7.26
N ALA A 181 12.85 1.87 -7.51
CA ALA A 181 11.43 2.18 -7.48
C ALA A 181 10.68 1.43 -8.59
N PRO A 182 9.46 0.92 -8.34
CA PRO A 182 8.75 0.94 -7.05
C PRO A 182 9.37 -0.03 -6.02
N PHE A 183 9.48 0.42 -4.77
CA PHE A 183 10.11 -0.36 -3.70
C PHE A 183 9.15 -1.36 -3.02
N ALA A 184 7.84 -1.11 -3.10
CA ALA A 184 6.83 -2.03 -2.57
C ALA A 184 6.96 -3.42 -3.23
N PRO A 185 6.92 -4.51 -2.45
CA PRO A 185 6.79 -5.83 -3.03
C PRO A 185 5.39 -6.02 -3.63
N THR A 186 5.26 -6.97 -4.56
CA THR A 186 3.97 -7.49 -5.00
C THR A 186 3.62 -8.75 -4.22
N LEU A 187 2.35 -9.09 -4.10
CA LEU A 187 1.89 -10.32 -3.45
C LEU A 187 1.47 -11.33 -4.52
N ALA A 188 1.98 -12.55 -4.40
CA ALA A 188 1.52 -13.67 -5.19
C ALA A 188 0.07 -14.01 -4.84
N THR A 189 -0.69 -14.37 -5.88
CA THR A 189 -2.08 -14.81 -5.79
C THR A 189 -2.12 -16.33 -5.87
N GLY A 190 -3.12 -16.96 -5.26
CA GLY A 190 -3.29 -18.41 -5.24
C GLY A 190 -4.73 -18.86 -5.52
N PRO A 191 -4.95 -20.19 -5.58
CA PRO A 191 -6.30 -20.76 -5.62
C PRO A 191 -7.13 -20.29 -4.43
N ASN A 192 -8.39 -19.98 -4.67
CA ASN A 192 -9.26 -19.37 -3.66
C ASN A 192 -10.73 -19.77 -3.87
N ASP A 193 -11.33 -20.41 -2.87
CA ASP A 193 -12.71 -20.92 -2.96
C ASP A 193 -13.75 -19.81 -3.17
N LEU A 194 -13.58 -18.64 -2.54
CA LEU A 194 -14.47 -17.49 -2.73
C LEU A 194 -14.42 -17.00 -4.18
N VAL A 195 -13.23 -16.95 -4.79
CA VAL A 195 -13.09 -16.57 -6.19
C VAL A 195 -13.79 -17.56 -7.11
N GLU A 196 -13.62 -18.86 -6.88
CA GLU A 196 -14.29 -19.91 -7.68
C GLU A 196 -15.82 -19.85 -7.51
N GLU A 197 -16.31 -19.68 -6.27
CA GLU A 197 -17.73 -19.52 -5.98
C GLU A 197 -18.31 -18.32 -6.73
N LEU A 198 -17.72 -17.13 -6.56
CA LEU A 198 -18.16 -15.90 -7.23
C LEU A 198 -18.13 -16.03 -8.76
N ARG A 199 -17.13 -16.72 -9.31
CA ARG A 199 -17.07 -17.00 -10.75
C ARG A 199 -18.20 -17.92 -11.20
N SER A 200 -18.48 -18.99 -10.45
CA SER A 200 -19.49 -19.99 -10.78
C SER A 200 -20.91 -19.40 -10.87
N VAL A 201 -21.21 -18.38 -10.05
CA VAL A 201 -22.48 -17.66 -10.07
C VAL A 201 -22.44 -16.35 -10.88
N GLY A 202 -21.37 -16.13 -11.64
CA GLY A 202 -21.26 -15.05 -12.62
C GLY A 202 -20.93 -13.65 -12.08
N TRP A 203 -20.46 -13.52 -10.84
CA TRP A 203 -20.04 -12.24 -10.23
C TRP A 203 -18.70 -11.71 -10.72
N LEU A 204 -17.89 -12.55 -11.39
CA LEU A 204 -16.56 -12.18 -11.92
C LEU A 204 -16.50 -12.21 -13.46
N GLY A 205 -17.64 -11.96 -14.13
CA GLY A 205 -17.72 -11.86 -15.59
C GLY A 205 -18.03 -10.43 -16.05
N GLY A 206 -17.50 -9.98 -17.19
CA GLY A 206 -17.69 -8.61 -17.67
C GLY A 206 -17.14 -7.55 -16.71
N LEU A 207 -17.70 -6.33 -16.74
CA LEU A 207 -17.23 -5.20 -15.92
C LEU A 207 -17.45 -5.46 -14.42
N THR A 208 -16.37 -5.74 -13.70
CA THR A 208 -16.35 -6.03 -12.26
C THR A 208 -15.59 -4.94 -11.51
N ILE A 209 -16.28 -4.26 -10.61
CA ILE A 209 -15.74 -3.15 -9.81
C ILE A 209 -15.71 -3.57 -8.34
N ALA A 210 -14.54 -3.50 -7.72
CA ALA A 210 -14.41 -3.63 -6.27
C ALA A 210 -14.37 -2.25 -5.61
N ALA A 211 -15.29 -2.00 -4.69
CA ALA A 211 -15.40 -0.76 -3.94
C ALA A 211 -15.13 -1.03 -2.45
N ILE A 212 -14.04 -0.50 -1.93
CA ILE A 212 -13.59 -0.73 -0.55
C ILE A 212 -14.24 0.34 0.34
N THR A 213 -15.28 -0.07 1.05
CA THR A 213 -16.03 0.74 2.01
C THR A 213 -15.43 0.66 3.41
N ALA A 214 -14.56 -0.33 3.66
CA ALA A 214 -13.79 -0.40 4.90
C ALA A 214 -13.14 0.95 5.19
N THR A 215 -13.33 1.45 6.41
CA THR A 215 -12.68 2.69 6.87
C THR A 215 -11.80 2.39 8.07
N SER A 216 -10.68 3.09 8.14
CA SER A 216 -9.97 3.29 9.40
C SER A 216 -10.50 4.56 10.07
N TRP A 217 -10.32 4.69 11.39
CA TRP A 217 -10.66 5.90 12.13
C TRP A 217 -10.13 7.18 11.43
N PRO A 218 -10.90 8.29 11.37
CA PRO A 218 -12.28 8.49 11.84
C PRO A 218 -13.35 8.03 10.82
N LYS A 219 -14.57 7.75 11.30
CA LYS A 219 -15.76 7.40 10.47
C LYS A 219 -16.03 8.37 9.31
N ARG A 220 -15.55 9.62 9.41
CA ARG A 220 -15.68 10.66 8.37
C ARG A 220 -14.91 10.38 7.07
N LYS A 221 -14.05 9.36 7.02
CA LYS A 221 -13.39 8.89 5.78
C LYS A 221 -14.27 7.96 4.94
N ASP A 222 -15.51 7.72 5.34
CA ASP A 222 -16.40 6.82 4.63
C ASP A 222 -17.00 7.48 3.40
N TYR A 223 -16.63 6.98 2.21
CA TYR A 223 -17.30 7.36 0.96
C TYR A 223 -18.72 6.79 0.84
N THR A 224 -19.15 5.90 1.74
CA THR A 224 -20.48 5.27 1.78
C THR A 224 -20.76 4.33 0.60
N ALA A 225 -21.51 3.26 0.87
CA ALA A 225 -21.95 2.31 -0.15
C ALA A 225 -22.77 3.00 -1.27
N GLN A 226 -23.65 3.94 -0.91
CA GLN A 226 -24.54 4.62 -1.84
C GLN A 226 -23.78 5.41 -2.92
N ARG A 227 -22.67 6.06 -2.55
CA ARG A 227 -21.87 6.82 -3.52
C ARG A 227 -21.04 5.90 -4.41
N TYR A 228 -20.59 4.75 -3.92
CA TYR A 228 -19.97 3.72 -4.76
C TYR A 228 -20.98 3.09 -5.73
N ILE A 229 -22.23 2.87 -5.30
CA ILE A 229 -23.30 2.40 -6.19
C ILE A 229 -23.56 3.45 -7.28
N ALA A 230 -23.72 4.73 -6.92
CA ALA A 230 -23.90 5.82 -7.88
C ALA A 230 -22.71 5.92 -8.86
N LEU A 231 -21.48 5.79 -8.38
CA LEU A 231 -20.27 5.73 -9.20
C LEU A 231 -20.35 4.58 -10.23
N ALA A 232 -20.68 3.38 -9.77
CA ALA A 232 -20.77 2.20 -10.63
C ALA A 232 -21.88 2.34 -11.68
N GLU A 233 -23.02 2.95 -11.33
CA GLU A 233 -24.10 3.23 -12.27
C GLU A 233 -23.63 4.14 -13.41
N GLN A 234 -22.89 5.22 -13.07
CA GLN A 234 -22.35 6.14 -14.07
C GLN A 234 -21.34 5.48 -15.01
N ILE A 235 -20.47 4.60 -14.48
CA ILE A 235 -19.51 3.85 -15.30
C ILE A 235 -20.24 2.85 -16.21
N ALA A 236 -21.20 2.11 -15.67
CA ALA A 236 -21.99 1.11 -16.39
C ALA A 236 -22.78 1.74 -17.55
N GLU A 237 -23.43 2.87 -17.29
CA GLU A 237 -24.18 3.64 -18.29
C GLU A 237 -23.26 4.14 -19.42
N ALA A 238 -22.11 4.73 -19.07
CA ALA A 238 -21.15 5.24 -20.05
C ALA A 238 -20.54 4.13 -20.92
N GLN A 239 -20.33 2.94 -20.38
CA GLN A 239 -19.84 1.79 -21.14
C GLN A 239 -20.95 0.97 -21.84
N GLN A 240 -22.22 1.35 -21.66
CA GLN A 240 -23.37 0.59 -22.16
C GLN A 240 -23.33 -0.89 -21.73
N ALA A 241 -22.90 -1.15 -20.50
CA ALA A 241 -22.63 -2.48 -19.98
C ALA A 241 -23.32 -2.71 -18.63
N GLN A 242 -23.48 -3.98 -18.23
CA GLN A 242 -23.86 -4.33 -16.87
C GLN A 242 -22.61 -4.40 -15.99
N ALA A 243 -22.61 -3.68 -14.86
CA ALA A 243 -21.54 -3.71 -13.89
C ALA A 243 -21.88 -4.60 -12.68
N ARG A 244 -20.87 -5.32 -12.20
CA ARG A 244 -20.91 -6.08 -10.96
C ARG A 244 -20.10 -5.33 -9.91
N LEU A 245 -20.77 -4.78 -8.91
CA LEU A 245 -20.16 -4.03 -7.84
C LEU A 245 -19.98 -4.91 -6.60
N LEU A 246 -18.73 -5.18 -6.25
CA LEU A 246 -18.35 -5.84 -5.00
C LEU A 246 -18.07 -4.76 -3.94
N LEU A 247 -19.00 -4.55 -3.01
CA LEU A 247 -18.82 -3.65 -1.87
C LEU A 247 -18.09 -4.40 -0.74
N ILE A 248 -16.84 -4.03 -0.48
CA ILE A 248 -15.96 -4.73 0.46
C ILE A 248 -15.83 -3.94 1.76
N GLY A 249 -16.46 -4.46 2.82
CA GLY A 249 -16.47 -3.88 4.15
C GLY A 249 -15.45 -4.51 5.11
N GLY A 250 -15.08 -3.76 6.14
CA GLY A 250 -14.02 -4.15 7.09
C GLY A 250 -14.48 -4.79 8.40
N ASN A 251 -15.80 -4.92 8.64
CA ASN A 251 -16.28 -5.40 9.94
C ASN A 251 -16.17 -6.93 10.04
N ALA A 252 -15.07 -7.41 10.59
CA ALA A 252 -14.84 -8.83 10.85
C ALA A 252 -15.43 -9.31 12.19
N GLU A 253 -15.88 -8.41 13.08
CA GLU A 253 -16.43 -8.80 14.40
C GLU A 253 -17.67 -9.69 14.28
N ASP A 254 -18.37 -9.53 13.16
CA ASP A 254 -19.62 -10.16 12.81
C ASP A 254 -19.45 -11.41 11.91
N GLY A 255 -18.19 -11.79 11.64
CA GLY A 255 -17.79 -12.86 10.72
C GLY A 255 -17.88 -12.47 9.25
N PHE A 256 -17.50 -13.42 8.39
CA PHE A 256 -17.64 -13.29 6.93
C PHE A 256 -19.11 -13.34 6.53
N ARG A 257 -19.60 -12.32 5.81
CA ARG A 257 -20.98 -12.22 5.32
C ARG A 257 -21.02 -11.82 3.86
N VAL A 258 -21.85 -12.53 3.09
CA VAL A 258 -22.15 -12.24 1.68
C VAL A 258 -23.62 -11.89 1.56
N ARG A 259 -23.94 -10.74 0.97
CA ARG A 259 -25.33 -10.32 0.74
C ARG A 259 -25.49 -9.58 -0.58
N ALA A 260 -26.32 -10.13 -1.47
CA ALA A 260 -26.72 -9.43 -2.69
C ALA A 260 -27.83 -8.39 -2.38
N GLU A 261 -27.78 -7.22 -3.02
CA GLU A 261 -28.93 -6.33 -3.08
C GLU A 261 -29.80 -6.63 -4.30
N ALA A 262 -31.06 -6.19 -4.27
CA ALA A 262 -31.90 -6.17 -5.46
C ALA A 262 -31.19 -5.36 -6.58
N PRO A 263 -31.11 -5.87 -7.83
CA PRO A 263 -30.47 -5.16 -8.92
C PRO A 263 -31.05 -3.76 -9.10
N ARG A 264 -30.21 -2.79 -9.46
CA ARG A 264 -30.61 -1.40 -9.70
C ARG A 264 -30.00 -0.92 -11.00
N ARG A 265 -30.84 -0.42 -11.91
CA ARG A 265 -30.42 0.08 -13.24
C ARG A 265 -29.51 -0.93 -13.96
N HIS A 266 -28.25 -0.54 -14.21
CA HIS A 266 -27.21 -1.34 -14.88
C HIS A 266 -26.20 -1.97 -13.91
N VAL A 267 -26.53 -2.06 -12.61
CA VAL A 267 -25.61 -2.51 -11.56
C VAL A 267 -26.22 -3.63 -10.73
N GLN A 268 -25.45 -4.70 -10.56
CA GLN A 268 -25.66 -5.74 -9.55
C GLN A 268 -24.71 -5.47 -8.39
N VAL A 269 -25.22 -5.52 -7.14
CA VAL A 269 -24.43 -5.17 -5.95
C VAL A 269 -24.32 -6.38 -5.02
N LEU A 270 -23.07 -6.72 -4.65
CA LEU A 270 -22.75 -7.76 -3.68
C LEU A 270 -21.94 -7.16 -2.52
N HIS A 271 -22.45 -7.29 -1.30
CA HIS A 271 -21.70 -6.96 -0.08
C HIS A 271 -20.84 -8.15 0.33
N LEU A 272 -19.56 -7.86 0.58
CA LEU A 272 -18.54 -8.77 1.05
C LEU A 272 -17.94 -8.19 2.34
N ASP A 273 -18.56 -8.51 3.47
CA ASP A 273 -18.15 -7.99 4.78
C ASP A 273 -17.30 -9.03 5.53
N GLY A 274 -16.23 -8.58 6.18
CA GLY A 274 -15.41 -9.44 7.04
C GLY A 274 -14.58 -10.49 6.28
N VAL A 275 -14.43 -10.37 4.96
CA VAL A 275 -13.61 -11.29 4.17
C VAL A 275 -12.15 -11.20 4.63
N PRO A 276 -11.49 -12.33 4.93
CA PRO A 276 -10.08 -12.33 5.28
C PRO A 276 -9.23 -11.65 4.20
N ALA A 277 -8.30 -10.80 4.61
CA ALA A 277 -7.45 -10.05 3.67
C ALA A 277 -6.70 -10.97 2.69
N GLU A 278 -6.29 -12.15 3.13
CA GLU A 278 -5.70 -13.17 2.25
C GLU A 278 -6.62 -13.60 1.10
N GLN A 279 -7.93 -13.73 1.36
CA GLN A 279 -8.86 -14.08 0.29
C GLN A 279 -9.13 -12.89 -0.63
N LEU A 280 -9.18 -11.67 -0.09
CA LEU A 280 -9.27 -10.46 -0.89
C LEU A 280 -8.04 -10.28 -1.80
N ALA A 281 -6.86 -10.70 -1.35
CA ALA A 281 -5.64 -10.66 -2.14
C ALA A 281 -5.77 -11.46 -3.45
N ASP A 282 -6.50 -12.59 -3.40
CA ASP A 282 -6.77 -13.44 -4.55
C ASP A 282 -7.98 -12.95 -5.38
N LEU A 283 -8.94 -12.26 -4.75
CA LEU A 283 -10.11 -11.68 -5.42
C LEU A 283 -9.79 -10.43 -6.25
N PHE A 284 -9.01 -9.50 -5.70
CA PHE A 284 -8.71 -8.23 -6.36
C PHE A 284 -8.17 -8.38 -7.79
N PRO A 285 -7.26 -9.32 -8.12
CA PRO A 285 -6.81 -9.56 -9.49
C PRO A 285 -7.93 -9.78 -10.52
N HIS A 286 -9.12 -10.23 -10.10
CA HIS A 286 -10.23 -10.52 -10.99
C HIS A 286 -11.14 -9.32 -11.28
N CYS A 287 -11.03 -8.22 -10.54
CA CYS A 287 -11.81 -7.01 -10.80
C CYS A 287 -11.16 -6.14 -11.88
N ASP A 288 -11.91 -5.44 -12.72
CA ASP A 288 -11.37 -4.52 -13.72
C ASP A 288 -10.91 -3.20 -13.09
N LEU A 289 -11.60 -2.77 -12.04
CA LEU A 289 -11.31 -1.56 -11.29
C LEU A 289 -11.42 -1.81 -9.79
N VAL A 290 -10.54 -1.19 -9.01
CA VAL A 290 -10.70 -1.06 -7.55
C VAL A 290 -10.73 0.42 -7.18
N VAL A 291 -11.71 0.84 -6.40
CA VAL A 291 -11.80 2.18 -5.81
C VAL A 291 -12.00 2.03 -4.32
N GLY A 292 -11.27 2.78 -3.50
CA GLY A 292 -11.37 2.62 -2.06
C GLY A 292 -10.91 3.83 -1.26
N ASN A 293 -11.35 3.91 -0.02
CA ASN A 293 -10.82 4.85 0.95
C ASN A 293 -9.32 4.54 1.22
N ASP A 294 -8.55 5.54 1.65
CA ASP A 294 -7.16 5.33 2.12
C ASP A 294 -7.09 4.35 3.32
N THR A 295 -6.94 3.07 3.00
CA THR A 295 -6.93 1.93 3.92
C THR A 295 -6.01 0.81 3.43
N GLY A 296 -5.69 -0.11 4.35
CA GLY A 296 -4.86 -1.26 4.03
C GLY A 296 -5.41 -2.17 2.94
N LEU A 297 -6.74 -2.29 2.79
CA LEU A 297 -7.33 -3.09 1.71
C LEU A 297 -7.08 -2.47 0.34
N THR A 298 -7.05 -1.15 0.23
CA THR A 298 -6.74 -0.46 -1.04
C THR A 298 -5.27 -0.65 -1.41
N HIS A 299 -4.38 -0.61 -0.42
CA HIS A 299 -2.96 -0.92 -0.65
C HIS A 299 -2.77 -2.40 -1.05
N LEU A 300 -3.50 -3.31 -0.40
CA LEU A 300 -3.48 -4.73 -0.71
C LEU A 300 -3.91 -4.97 -2.16
N ALA A 301 -5.01 -4.36 -2.60
CA ALA A 301 -5.47 -4.43 -3.98
C ALA A 301 -4.39 -3.95 -4.96
N ALA A 302 -3.71 -2.84 -4.66
CA ALA A 302 -2.62 -2.36 -5.50
C ALA A 302 -1.45 -3.35 -5.58
N MET A 303 -1.11 -4.03 -4.47
CA MET A 303 0.04 -4.94 -4.43
C MET A 303 -0.23 -6.33 -5.01
N THR A 304 -1.49 -6.73 -5.21
CA THR A 304 -1.84 -8.05 -5.78
C THR A 304 -2.22 -8.00 -7.26
N ARG A 305 -2.44 -6.81 -7.82
CA ARG A 305 -2.91 -6.61 -9.20
C ARG A 305 -1.76 -6.38 -10.19
N SER A 306 -2.02 -6.77 -11.44
CA SER A 306 -1.21 -6.40 -12.60
C SER A 306 -1.23 -4.86 -12.83
N PRO A 307 -0.14 -4.27 -13.39
CA PRO A 307 -0.09 -2.86 -13.75
C PRO A 307 -1.21 -2.38 -14.71
N GLU A 308 -1.86 -3.30 -15.43
CA GLU A 308 -2.94 -2.97 -16.37
C GLU A 308 -4.28 -2.70 -15.68
N ARG A 309 -4.40 -3.00 -14.39
CA ARG A 309 -5.67 -3.00 -13.65
C ARG A 309 -5.67 -1.91 -12.57
N PRO A 310 -6.29 -0.75 -12.82
CA PRO A 310 -6.17 0.42 -11.96
C PRO A 310 -6.73 0.19 -10.56
N VAL A 311 -6.08 0.83 -9.59
CA VAL A 311 -6.52 0.98 -8.20
C VAL A 311 -6.51 2.46 -7.85
N ILE A 312 -7.64 2.97 -7.34
CA ILE A 312 -7.79 4.38 -6.98
C ILE A 312 -8.03 4.48 -5.47
N GLY A 313 -7.13 5.15 -4.76
CA GLY A 313 -7.33 5.55 -3.38
C GLY A 313 -7.97 6.93 -3.26
N LEU A 314 -8.92 7.09 -2.34
CA LEU A 314 -9.56 8.36 -2.00
C LEU A 314 -8.90 8.93 -0.73
N TYR A 315 -8.24 10.09 -0.88
CA TYR A 315 -7.42 10.70 0.17
C TYR A 315 -8.02 12.04 0.62
N ALA A 316 -8.77 12.02 1.73
CA ALA A 316 -9.41 13.22 2.25
C ALA A 316 -8.52 14.07 3.18
N ARG A 317 -7.64 13.45 3.97
CA ARG A 317 -6.86 14.14 5.02
C ARG A 317 -5.42 13.68 5.19
N HIS A 318 -5.05 12.62 4.50
CA HIS A 318 -3.71 12.07 4.53
C HIS A 318 -2.99 12.51 3.26
N SER A 319 -1.67 12.67 3.31
CA SER A 319 -0.85 12.91 2.11
C SER A 319 -1.05 11.76 1.12
N HIS A 320 -1.67 12.07 -0.03
CA HIS A 320 -2.00 11.08 -1.05
C HIS A 320 -0.75 10.41 -1.65
N SER A 321 0.41 11.07 -1.59
CA SER A 321 1.65 10.47 -2.06
C SER A 321 2.29 9.57 -1.01
N LYS A 322 2.21 9.96 0.27
CA LYS A 322 2.86 9.23 1.39
C LYS A 322 2.22 7.86 1.59
N TRP A 323 0.89 7.81 1.59
CA TRP A 323 0.12 6.61 1.87
C TRP A 323 -0.21 5.79 0.61
N ARG A 324 0.66 5.86 -0.41
CA ARG A 324 0.58 5.02 -1.61
C ARG A 324 1.68 3.95 -1.59
N THR A 325 1.48 2.95 -2.45
CA THR A 325 2.44 1.85 -2.64
C THR A 325 3.61 2.22 -3.57
N GLY A 326 3.54 3.37 -4.24
CA GLY A 326 4.49 3.77 -5.29
C GLY A 326 4.34 2.98 -6.60
N LEU A 327 3.42 2.02 -6.67
CA LEU A 327 3.14 1.24 -7.88
C LEU A 327 2.42 2.13 -8.92
N PRO A 328 2.74 1.98 -10.23
CA PRO A 328 2.25 2.89 -11.27
C PRO A 328 0.72 2.86 -11.47
N HIS A 329 0.08 1.75 -11.10
CA HIS A 329 -1.37 1.53 -11.18
C HIS A 329 -2.12 1.86 -9.88
N HIS A 330 -1.42 2.38 -8.86
CA HIS A 330 -2.03 2.90 -7.64
C HIS A 330 -2.17 4.42 -7.73
N HIS A 331 -3.32 4.86 -8.21
CA HIS A 331 -3.68 6.25 -8.39
C HIS A 331 -4.31 6.84 -7.13
N ALA A 332 -4.39 8.17 -7.06
CA ALA A 332 -5.07 8.87 -5.99
C ALA A 332 -6.05 9.90 -6.53
N VAL A 333 -7.17 10.06 -5.84
CA VAL A 333 -7.97 11.28 -5.88
C VAL A 333 -7.88 11.93 -4.50
N ALA A 334 -7.39 13.16 -4.46
CA ALA A 334 -6.99 13.84 -3.24
C ALA A 334 -7.77 15.14 -3.07
N THR A 335 -8.19 15.48 -1.85
CA THR A 335 -8.73 16.81 -1.56
C THR A 335 -7.61 17.85 -1.54
N ASP A 336 -7.96 19.14 -1.56
CA ASP A 336 -6.98 20.22 -1.35
C ASP A 336 -6.22 20.08 -0.02
N LEU A 337 -6.87 19.59 1.04
CA LEU A 337 -6.19 19.29 2.31
C LEU A 337 -5.13 18.19 2.12
N SER A 338 -5.48 17.09 1.45
CA SER A 338 -4.54 16.01 1.14
C SER A 338 -3.35 16.48 0.29
N ASP A 339 -3.59 17.41 -0.64
CA ASP A 339 -2.54 18.05 -1.43
C ASP A 339 -1.61 18.92 -0.58
N ARG A 340 -2.16 19.72 0.35
CA ARG A 340 -1.33 20.47 1.31
C ARG A 340 -0.48 19.53 2.17
N MET A 341 -1.04 18.39 2.60
CA MET A 341 -0.28 17.36 3.32
C MET A 341 0.85 16.79 2.47
N HIS A 342 0.62 16.59 1.17
CA HIS A 342 1.67 16.17 0.23
C HIS A 342 2.77 17.21 0.08
N GLN A 343 2.40 18.47 -0.16
CA GLN A 343 3.34 19.58 -0.36
C GLN A 343 4.23 19.81 0.85
N GLY A 344 3.69 19.75 2.07
CA GLY A 344 4.45 19.97 3.30
C GLY A 344 5.12 18.74 3.89
N ASP A 345 5.07 17.58 3.22
CA ASP A 345 5.46 16.28 3.78
C ASP A 345 4.79 15.97 5.15
N LEU A 346 3.54 16.38 5.33
CA LEU A 346 2.87 16.33 6.63
C LEU A 346 2.25 14.97 6.93
N CYS A 347 2.16 14.64 8.21
CA CYS A 347 1.58 13.44 8.76
C CYS A 347 0.71 13.79 9.97
N PRO A 348 -0.61 13.53 9.94
CA PRO A 348 -1.49 14.03 11.00
C PRO A 348 -1.13 13.60 12.41
N VAL A 349 -0.58 12.39 12.58
CA VAL A 349 -0.16 11.88 13.89
C VAL A 349 1.14 12.56 14.33
N ARG A 350 2.15 12.63 13.45
CA ARG A 350 3.47 13.23 13.76
C ARG A 350 3.36 14.73 14.05
N ASP A 351 2.58 15.42 13.24
CA ASP A 351 2.49 16.88 13.25
C ASP A 351 1.27 17.39 14.03
N ALA A 352 0.63 16.50 14.82
CA ALA A 352 -0.50 16.80 15.69
C ALA A 352 -1.64 17.58 15.00
N ILE A 353 -1.96 17.21 13.75
CA ILE A 353 -2.99 17.89 12.95
C ILE A 353 -4.38 17.41 13.42
N PRO A 354 -5.27 18.31 13.84
CA PRO A 354 -6.58 17.95 14.37
C PRO A 354 -7.42 17.09 13.41
N SER A 355 -8.32 16.28 13.97
CA SER A 355 -9.18 15.36 13.21
C SER A 355 -10.45 16.01 12.66
N ASP A 356 -10.78 17.21 13.13
CA ASP A 356 -11.96 18.00 12.79
C ASP A 356 -11.74 18.97 11.60
N VAL A 357 -10.50 19.18 11.18
CA VAL A 357 -10.16 20.01 10.01
C VAL A 357 -10.51 19.27 8.71
N ASP A 358 -11.49 19.80 7.96
CA ASP A 358 -11.80 19.55 6.55
C ASP A 358 -11.74 18.08 6.08
N VAL A 359 -12.46 17.16 6.74
CA VAL A 359 -12.66 15.79 6.24
C VAL A 359 -14.03 15.67 5.57
N HIS A 360 -14.08 15.90 4.26
CA HIS A 360 -15.31 15.78 3.49
C HIS A 360 -15.11 14.87 2.28
N MET A 361 -15.55 13.62 2.41
CA MET A 361 -15.66 12.69 1.28
C MET A 361 -16.64 13.22 0.20
N ASP A 362 -17.43 14.24 0.54
CA ASP A 362 -18.27 15.00 -0.39
C ASP A 362 -17.50 15.68 -1.51
N ALA A 363 -16.23 16.01 -1.28
CA ALA A 363 -15.31 16.56 -2.29
C ALA A 363 -15.02 15.60 -3.45
N PHE A 364 -15.50 14.36 -3.39
CA PHE A 364 -15.42 13.40 -4.48
C PHE A 364 -16.83 13.11 -5.05
N PRO A 365 -17.45 13.96 -5.88
CA PRO A 365 -18.75 13.65 -6.46
C PRO A 365 -18.71 12.36 -7.30
N PRO A 366 -19.71 11.45 -7.18
CA PRO A 366 -19.70 10.17 -7.91
C PRO A 366 -19.52 10.30 -9.42
N ALA A 367 -20.14 11.31 -10.04
CA ALA A 367 -20.05 11.54 -11.49
C ALA A 367 -18.64 11.95 -11.94
N GLU A 368 -17.95 12.78 -11.17
CA GLU A 368 -16.60 13.22 -11.51
C GLU A 368 -15.57 12.12 -11.24
N LEU A 369 -15.75 11.37 -10.15
CA LEU A 369 -14.96 10.17 -9.90
C LEU A 369 -15.18 9.11 -11.00
N ALA A 370 -16.41 8.96 -11.52
CA ALA A 370 -16.72 8.05 -12.63
C ALA A 370 -15.92 8.39 -13.88
N ARG A 371 -15.79 9.68 -14.20
CA ARG A 371 -14.98 10.14 -15.35
C ARG A 371 -13.52 9.73 -15.23
N VAL A 372 -12.92 9.92 -14.05
CA VAL A 372 -11.54 9.49 -13.77
C VAL A 372 -11.40 7.97 -13.93
N CYS A 373 -12.36 7.20 -13.40
CA CYS A 373 -12.38 5.74 -13.54
C CYS A 373 -12.50 5.31 -15.01
N LEU A 374 -13.36 5.96 -15.79
CA LEU A 374 -13.57 5.67 -17.21
C LEU A 374 -12.32 5.97 -18.04
N ASP A 375 -11.64 7.08 -17.79
CA ASP A 375 -10.37 7.41 -18.47
C ASP A 375 -9.34 6.29 -18.26
N LEU A 376 -9.19 5.81 -17.01
CA LEU A 376 -8.28 4.72 -16.69
C LEU A 376 -8.71 3.37 -17.32
N LEU A 377 -9.99 3.02 -17.24
CA LEU A 377 -10.54 1.81 -17.85
C LEU A 377 -10.36 1.79 -19.38
N ASN A 378 -10.42 2.95 -20.02
CA ASN A 378 -10.21 3.12 -21.45
C ASN A 378 -8.73 3.24 -21.84
N GLY A 379 -7.80 3.09 -20.89
CA GLY A 379 -6.36 3.17 -21.13
C GLY A 379 -5.87 4.58 -21.47
N VAL A 380 -6.64 5.62 -21.16
CA VAL A 380 -6.21 7.01 -21.35
C VAL A 380 -5.07 7.29 -20.38
N ARG A 381 -3.85 7.38 -20.94
CA ARG A 381 -2.67 7.82 -20.20
C ARG A 381 -2.63 9.35 -20.21
N PRO A 382 -2.35 10.00 -19.07
CA PRO A 382 -2.29 11.46 -18.98
C PRO A 382 -1.19 12.07 -19.85
#